data_AF-A0A3D3GA29-F1
#
_entry.id   AF-A0A3D3GA29-F1
#
_cell.length_a   1.000
_cell.length_b   1.000
_cell.length_c   1.000
_cell.angle_alpha   90.00
_cell.angle_beta   90.00
_cell.angle_gamma   90.00
#
_symmetry.space_group_name_H-M   'P 1'
#
loop_
_entity.id
_entity.type
_entity.pdbx_description
1 polymer ?
#
loop_
_entity_poly.entity_id
_entity_poly.type
_entity_poly.pdbx_seq_one_letter_code
_entity_poly.pdbx_strand_id
1 'polypeptide(L)'
;MRNKTFARQLAWTQGGFYLLTGIWPILHMKSFERVSGPKEDHWLVKTVGALLAVTGGALLRSARSGKVPKDLQALAAAQALALSAVDVIYSTKGRISKIYLLDAATELLLIRGWLACQARRV
;
A
#
# COMPACT_ATOMS: atom_id res chain seq x y z
N MET A 1 -10.58 -19.88 12.74
CA MET A 1 -9.20 -20.14 12.25
C MET A 1 -8.93 -19.52 10.87
N ARG A 2 -9.83 -19.68 9.88
CA ARG A 2 -9.72 -19.14 8.51
C ARG A 2 -9.36 -17.64 8.40
N ASN A 3 -9.92 -16.77 9.25
CA ASN A 3 -9.63 -15.32 9.23
C ASN A 3 -8.20 -14.96 9.65
N LYS A 4 -7.57 -15.71 10.57
CA LYS A 4 -6.19 -15.43 11.01
C LYS A 4 -5.20 -15.72 9.87
N THR A 5 -5.42 -16.81 9.15
CA THR A 5 -4.63 -17.17 7.96
C THR A 5 -4.82 -16.14 6.84
N PHE A 6 -6.05 -15.70 6.60
CA PHE A 6 -6.33 -14.69 5.57
C PHE A 6 -5.71 -13.32 5.89
N ALA A 7 -5.87 -12.81 7.11
CA ALA A 7 -5.23 -11.55 7.54
C ALA A 7 -3.70 -11.62 7.45
N ARG A 8 -3.11 -12.78 7.76
CA ARG A 8 -1.67 -13.02 7.60
C ARG A 8 -1.25 -13.00 6.12
N GLN A 9 -2.00 -13.64 5.24
CA GLN A 9 -1.74 -13.61 3.79
C GLN A 9 -1.84 -12.19 3.26
N LEU A 10 -2.89 -11.45 3.66
CA LEU A 10 -3.08 -10.06 3.26
C LEU A 10 -1.94 -9.15 3.74
N ALA A 11 -1.45 -9.37 4.98
CA ALA A 11 -0.27 -8.68 5.50
C ALA A 11 1.00 -9.01 4.72
N TRP A 12 1.20 -10.26 4.28
CA TRP A 12 2.32 -10.61 3.39
C TRP A 12 2.21 -9.89 2.05
N THR A 13 1.02 -9.90 1.44
CA THR A 13 0.78 -9.29 0.13
C THR A 13 0.97 -7.78 0.17
N GLN A 14 0.23 -7.06 1.01
CA GLN A 14 0.36 -5.60 1.10
C GLN A 14 1.72 -5.19 1.64
N GLY A 15 2.25 -5.93 2.62
CA GLY A 15 3.56 -5.64 3.19
C GLY A 15 4.67 -5.74 2.17
N GLY A 16 4.66 -6.79 1.35
CA GLY A 16 5.61 -6.98 0.25
C GLY A 16 5.44 -5.94 -0.83
N PHE A 17 4.18 -5.66 -1.23
CA PHE A 17 3.87 -4.64 -2.22
C PHE A 17 4.42 -3.26 -1.80
N TYR A 18 4.05 -2.77 -0.61
CA TYR A 18 4.50 -1.47 -0.10
C TYR A 18 6.00 -1.39 0.13
N LEU A 19 6.63 -2.47 0.60
CA LEU A 19 8.08 -2.50 0.77
C LEU A 19 8.80 -2.36 -0.57
N LEU A 20 8.38 -3.14 -1.57
CA LEU A 20 9.01 -3.13 -2.90
C LEU A 20 8.77 -1.81 -3.63
N THR A 21 7.52 -1.34 -3.69
CA THR A 21 7.18 -0.07 -4.35
C THR A 21 7.74 1.13 -3.62
N GLY A 22 7.84 1.07 -2.28
CA GLY A 22 8.41 2.13 -1.47
C GLY A 22 9.93 2.27 -1.58
N ILE A 23 10.66 1.15 -1.63
CA ILE A 23 12.12 1.15 -1.77
C ILE A 23 12.56 1.50 -3.20
N TRP A 24 11.76 1.16 -4.22
CA TRP A 24 12.12 1.37 -5.62
C TRP A 24 12.56 2.81 -5.98
N PRO A 25 11.82 3.89 -5.66
CA PRO A 25 12.26 5.25 -5.99
C PRO A 25 13.49 5.70 -5.18
N ILE A 26 13.76 5.07 -4.03
CA ILE A 26 14.95 5.34 -3.22
C ILE A 26 16.19 4.77 -3.92
N LEU A 27 16.11 3.53 -4.40
CA LEU A 27 17.22 2.86 -5.07
C LEU A 27 17.41 3.34 -6.51
N HIS A 28 16.32 3.56 -7.25
CA HIS A 28 16.40 3.83 -8.69
C HIS A 28 15.23 4.67 -9.23
N MET A 29 15.22 5.97 -8.93
CA MET A 29 14.20 6.94 -9.37
C MET A 29 13.85 6.85 -10.86
N LYS A 30 14.86 6.84 -11.75
CA LYS A 30 14.62 6.78 -13.21
C LYS A 30 13.83 5.55 -13.67
N SER A 31 13.93 4.44 -12.93
CA SER A 31 13.21 3.21 -13.26
C SER A 31 11.78 3.27 -12.75
N PHE A 32 11.60 3.89 -11.58
CA PHE A 32 10.28 4.17 -11.02
C PHE A 32 9.49 5.10 -11.94
N GLU A 33 10.09 6.21 -12.37
CA GLU A 33 9.47 7.19 -13.27
C GLU A 33 9.12 6.63 -14.64
N ARG A 34 9.90 5.66 -15.14
CA ARG A 34 9.58 4.96 -16.39
C ARG A 34 8.20 4.28 -16.34
N VAL A 35 7.76 3.88 -15.15
CA VAL A 35 6.45 3.26 -14.91
C VAL A 35 5.44 4.30 -14.44
N SER A 36 5.79 5.11 -13.44
CA SER A 36 4.86 6.05 -12.82
C SER A 36 4.64 7.36 -13.59
N GLY A 37 5.43 7.61 -14.63
CA GLY A 37 5.59 8.93 -15.24
C GLY A 37 6.57 9.83 -14.47
N PRO A 38 6.99 10.96 -15.08
CA PRO A 38 7.97 11.89 -14.53
C PRO A 38 7.48 12.57 -13.24
N LYS A 39 8.42 12.91 -12.36
CA LYS A 39 8.18 13.50 -11.04
C LYS A 39 9.03 14.75 -10.86
N GLU A 40 8.39 15.87 -10.56
CA GLU A 40 9.11 17.13 -10.28
C GLU A 40 9.84 17.04 -8.91
N ASP A 41 9.13 16.60 -7.87
CA ASP A 41 9.64 16.58 -6.50
C ASP A 41 10.18 15.20 -6.09
N HIS A 42 11.40 14.88 -6.51
CA HIS A 42 12.04 13.60 -6.17
C HIS A 42 12.17 13.34 -4.65
N TRP A 43 12.37 14.39 -3.85
CA TRP A 43 12.48 14.26 -2.39
C TRP A 43 11.14 13.79 -1.78
N LEU A 44 10.01 14.28 -2.28
CA LEU A 44 8.68 13.90 -1.82
C LEU A 44 8.40 12.43 -2.16
N VAL A 45 8.75 12.00 -3.38
CA VAL A 45 8.59 10.60 -3.80
C VAL A 45 9.40 9.67 -2.90
N LYS A 46 10.64 10.04 -2.55
CA LYS A 46 11.48 9.26 -1.63
C LYS A 46 10.88 9.22 -0.23
N THR A 47 10.33 10.32 0.27
CA THR A 47 9.66 10.37 1.58
C THR A 47 8.44 9.46 1.61
N VAL A 48 7.54 9.56 0.63
CA VAL A 48 6.37 8.68 0.52
C VAL A 48 6.82 7.23 0.38
N GLY A 49 7.82 6.96 -0.45
CA GLY A 49 8.39 5.62 -0.61
C GLY A 49 8.96 5.05 0.70
N ALA A 50 9.66 5.87 1.49
CA ALA A 50 10.15 5.46 2.81
C ALA A 50 9.00 5.15 3.78
N LEU A 51 7.93 5.95 3.79
CA LEU A 51 6.75 5.69 4.60
C LEU A 51 6.04 4.39 4.20
N LEU A 52 5.90 4.14 2.88
CA LEU A 52 5.39 2.85 2.37
C LEU A 52 6.28 1.69 2.86
N ALA A 53 7.60 1.84 2.73
CA ALA A 53 8.55 0.82 3.15
C ALA A 53 8.47 0.51 4.66
N VAL A 54 8.29 1.53 5.50
CA VAL A 54 8.11 1.37 6.95
C VAL A 54 6.83 0.60 7.27
N THR A 55 5.69 1.00 6.72
CA THR A 55 4.42 0.26 6.92
C THR A 55 4.52 -1.16 6.36
N GLY A 56 5.14 -1.32 5.19
CA GLY A 56 5.37 -2.62 4.55
C GLY A 56 6.19 -3.54 5.45
N GLY A 57 7.30 -3.04 6.01
CA GLY A 57 8.14 -3.77 6.96
C GLY A 57 7.38 -4.16 8.23
N ALA A 58 6.55 -3.27 8.78
CA ALA A 58 5.72 -3.57 9.94
C ALA A 58 4.72 -4.70 9.66
N LEU A 59 4.04 -4.67 8.51
CA LEU A 59 3.12 -5.71 8.05
C LEU A 59 3.82 -7.05 7.88
N LEU A 60 4.97 -7.09 7.21
CA LEU A 60 5.76 -8.31 6.99
C LEU A 60 6.25 -8.90 8.32
N ARG A 61 6.72 -8.06 9.25
CA ARG A 61 7.13 -8.50 10.60
C ARG A 61 5.96 -9.13 11.35
N SER A 62 4.78 -8.50 11.29
CA SER A 62 3.56 -9.01 11.91
C SER A 62 3.06 -10.31 11.26
N ALA A 63 3.17 -10.40 9.94
CA ALA A 63 2.80 -11.59 9.18
C ALA A 63 3.72 -12.79 9.52
N ARG A 64 5.01 -12.52 9.70
CA ARG A 64 6.03 -13.51 10.11
C ARG A 64 5.80 -14.01 11.54
N SER A 65 5.37 -13.15 12.46
CA SER A 65 5.05 -13.55 13.84
C SER A 65 3.71 -14.31 13.96
N GLY A 66 2.93 -14.39 12.89
CA GLY A 66 1.64 -15.07 12.85
C GLY A 66 0.50 -14.32 13.55
N LYS A 67 0.75 -13.10 14.03
CA LYS A 67 -0.24 -12.25 14.69
C LYS A 67 -0.26 -10.90 13.99
N VAL A 68 -1.41 -10.52 13.41
CA VAL A 68 -1.65 -9.20 12.83
C VAL A 68 -2.63 -8.44 13.75
N PRO A 69 -2.16 -7.54 14.63
CA PRO A 69 -3.00 -6.78 15.56
C PRO A 69 -4.08 -5.99 14.84
N LYS A 70 -5.25 -5.79 15.46
CA LYS A 70 -6.37 -5.07 14.81
C LYS A 70 -5.97 -3.64 14.43
N ASP A 71 -5.21 -2.96 15.28
CA ASP A 71 -4.78 -1.59 15.03
C ASP A 71 -3.87 -1.50 13.80
N LEU A 72 -3.02 -2.51 13.57
CA LEU A 72 -2.20 -2.61 12.37
C LEU A 72 -3.04 -2.90 11.12
N GLN A 73 -4.11 -3.69 11.24
CA GLN A 73 -5.07 -3.92 10.13
C GLN A 73 -5.80 -2.63 9.76
N ALA A 74 -6.25 -1.88 10.77
CA ALA A 74 -6.93 -0.60 10.59
C ALA A 74 -5.99 0.44 9.95
N LEU A 75 -4.75 0.52 10.43
CA LEU A 75 -3.72 1.38 9.84
C LEU A 75 -3.46 1.02 8.37
N ALA A 76 -3.31 -0.27 8.06
CA ALA A 76 -3.07 -0.73 6.69
C ALA A 76 -4.25 -0.43 5.75
N ALA A 77 -5.49 -0.58 6.24
CA ALA A 77 -6.69 -0.22 5.49
C ALA A 77 -6.81 1.30 5.28
N ALA A 78 -6.52 2.10 6.31
CA ALA A 78 -6.59 3.56 6.24
C ALA A 78 -5.52 4.13 5.30
N GLN A 79 -4.30 3.58 5.33
CA GLN A 79 -3.24 3.96 4.41
C GLN A 79 -3.60 3.63 2.96
N ALA A 80 -4.13 2.43 2.70
CA ALA A 80 -4.62 2.04 1.38
C ALA A 80 -5.75 2.97 0.89
N LEU A 81 -6.67 3.34 1.78
CA LEU A 81 -7.73 4.30 1.47
C LEU A 81 -7.19 5.68 1.10
N ALA A 82 -6.20 6.17 1.85
CA ALA A 82 -5.56 7.46 1.56
C ALA A 82 -4.86 7.46 0.20
N LEU A 83 -4.09 6.41 -0.11
CA LEU A 83 -3.41 6.25 -1.40
C LEU A 83 -4.40 6.16 -2.56
N SER A 84 -5.41 5.28 -2.44
CA SER A 84 -6.46 5.14 -3.44
C SER A 84 -7.20 6.46 -3.71
N ALA A 85 -7.52 7.22 -2.66
CA ALA A 85 -8.18 8.52 -2.81
C ALA A 85 -7.30 9.53 -3.57
N VAL A 86 -6.02 9.63 -3.19
CA VAL A 86 -5.03 10.50 -3.88
C VAL A 86 -4.93 10.09 -5.35
N ASP A 87 -4.75 8.81 -5.63
CA ASP A 87 -4.58 8.29 -6.97
C ASP A 87 -5.79 8.58 -7.87
N VAL A 88 -7.01 8.32 -7.38
CA VAL A 88 -8.24 8.61 -8.13
C VAL A 88 -8.39 10.11 -8.36
N ILE A 89 -8.25 10.93 -7.33
CA ILE A 89 -8.47 12.39 -7.43
C ILE A 89 -7.48 13.02 -8.40
N TYR A 90 -6.18 12.70 -8.29
CA TYR A 90 -5.17 13.38 -9.09
C TYR A 90 -5.00 12.77 -10.49
N SER A 91 -5.29 11.48 -10.68
CA SER A 91 -5.29 10.87 -12.03
C SER A 91 -6.46 11.38 -12.86
N THR A 92 -7.66 11.49 -12.27
CA THR A 92 -8.85 12.00 -12.97
C THR A 92 -8.74 13.50 -13.31
N LYS A 93 -8.02 14.27 -12.49
CA LYS A 93 -7.65 15.67 -12.77
C LYS A 93 -6.49 15.82 -13.78
N GLY A 94 -5.91 14.73 -14.26
CA GLY A 94 -4.78 14.74 -15.20
C GLY A 94 -3.47 15.28 -14.60
N ARG A 95 -3.35 15.31 -13.26
CA ARG A 95 -2.16 15.80 -12.56
C ARG A 95 -1.06 14.75 -12.44
N ILE A 96 -1.43 13.48 -12.40
CA ILE A 96 -0.51 12.33 -12.40
C ILE A 96 -0.92 11.34 -13.50
N SER A 97 0.01 10.44 -13.85
CA SER A 97 -0.21 9.42 -14.87
C SER A 97 -1.46 8.56 -14.59
N LYS A 98 -2.20 8.20 -15.62
CA LYS A 98 -3.38 7.32 -15.50
C LYS A 98 -3.03 5.92 -14.95
N ILE A 99 -1.76 5.52 -14.95
CA ILE A 99 -1.32 4.25 -14.36
C ILE A 99 -1.66 4.17 -12.86
N TYR A 100 -1.76 5.30 -12.17
CA TYR A 100 -2.17 5.34 -10.77
C TYR A 100 -3.62 4.91 -10.55
N LEU A 101 -4.48 4.87 -11.58
CA LEU A 101 -5.80 4.23 -11.44
C LEU A 101 -5.71 2.72 -11.24
N LEU A 102 -4.67 2.07 -11.79
CA LEU A 102 -4.40 0.65 -11.51
C LEU A 102 -3.91 0.45 -10.08
N ASP A 103 -3.11 1.39 -9.57
CA ASP A 103 -2.67 1.40 -8.18
C ASP A 103 -3.87 1.60 -7.24
N ALA A 104 -4.72 2.59 -7.51
CA ALA A 104 -5.97 2.81 -6.80
C ALA A 104 -6.87 1.56 -6.75
N ALA A 105 -6.97 0.81 -7.86
CA ALA A 105 -7.73 -0.44 -7.91
C ALA A 105 -7.09 -1.52 -7.00
N THR A 106 -5.77 -1.62 -7.00
CA THR A 106 -5.00 -2.51 -6.11
C THR A 106 -5.26 -2.15 -4.65
N GLU A 107 -5.21 -0.87 -4.30
CA GLU A 107 -5.49 -0.38 -2.95
C GLU A 107 -6.94 -0.66 -2.52
N LEU A 108 -7.92 -0.50 -3.42
CA LEU A 108 -9.32 -0.85 -3.14
C LEU A 108 -9.50 -2.34 -2.81
N LEU A 109 -8.77 -3.23 -3.48
CA LEU A 109 -8.79 -4.67 -3.16
C LEU A 109 -8.23 -4.94 -1.77
N LEU A 110 -7.15 -4.25 -1.38
CA LEU A 110 -6.57 -4.35 -0.04
C LEU A 110 -7.53 -3.85 1.04
N ILE A 111 -8.18 -2.70 0.82
CA ILE A 111 -9.20 -2.15 1.73
C ILE A 111 -10.33 -3.16 1.93
N ARG A 112 -10.87 -3.73 0.84
CA ARG A 112 -11.92 -4.76 0.92
C ARG A 112 -11.45 -5.99 1.69
N GLY A 113 -10.21 -6.42 1.50
CA GLY A 113 -9.61 -7.53 2.24
C GLY A 113 -9.57 -7.28 3.75
N TRP A 114 -9.15 -6.08 4.17
CA TRP A 114 -9.11 -5.72 5.59
C TRP A 114 -10.49 -5.54 6.20
N LEU A 115 -11.43 -4.92 5.48
CA LEU A 115 -12.82 -4.80 5.93
C LEU A 115 -13.45 -6.18 6.11
N ALA A 116 -13.18 -7.14 5.22
CA ALA A 116 -13.65 -8.51 5.38
C ALA A 116 -13.04 -9.22 6.61
N CYS A 117 -11.79 -8.91 6.97
CA CYS A 117 -11.16 -9.40 8.20
C CYS A 117 -11.79 -8.80 9.46
N GLN A 118 -12.26 -7.56 9.38
CA GLN A 118 -12.86 -6.81 10.49
C GLN A 118 -14.35 -7.11 10.69
N ALA A 119 -15.14 -7.18 9.61
CA ALA A 119 -16.59 -7.33 9.65
C ALA A 119 -17.08 -8.71 10.13
N ARG A 120 -16.27 -9.76 9.97
CA ARG A 120 -16.63 -11.14 10.40
C ARG A 120 -16.47 -11.36 11.92
N ARG A 121 -16.76 -10.33 12.71
CA ARG A 121 -16.64 -10.27 14.17
C ARG A 121 -17.87 -9.68 14.88
N VAL A 122 -18.97 -9.48 14.15
CA VAL A 122 -20.31 -9.34 14.74
C VAL A 122 -21.01 -10.67 14.59
#